data_AF-A0A392MG43-F1
#
_entry.id   AF-A0A392MG43-F1
#
_cell.length_a   1.000
_cell.length_b   1.000
_cell.length_c   1.000
_cell.angle_alpha   90.00
_cell.angle_beta   90.00
_cell.angle_gamma   90.00
#
_symmetry.space_group_name_H-M   'P 1'
#
loop_
_entity.id
_entity.type
_entity.pdbx_description
1 polymer ?
#
loop_
_entity_poly.entity_id
_entity_poly.type
_entity_poly.pdbx_seq_one_letter_code
_entity_poly.pdbx_strand_id
1 'polypeptide(L)'
;MSGALWDMIQLVGERARRNTVLLMDRDNVEVFYSKVSDLENFFYSLDAELEYVIRPEHTFAFQIQRACELSNACVSIIRTCFDYKNENRLWYPPPEGLTPWYCQPVVRKGIWSVGSVLLQLLNDTSRLDRTAKLELYNHLEALAEVLLEAYSGAVTAKIEREEEHKGLLNEYWERRDALLESLYQQVKEFEATYKDSIEGAEELNEEATMKITSHLLSIAKRHGCYKVMWTICCD
;
A
#
# COMPACT_ATOMS: atom_id res chain seq x y z
N MET A 1 -3.37 24.92 -1.27
CA MET A 1 -2.28 23.99 -1.65
C MET A 1 -2.94 22.77 -2.30
N SER A 2 -2.44 22.29 -3.43
CA SER A 2 -2.90 21.02 -4.01
C SER A 2 -2.38 19.84 -3.19
N GLY A 3 -3.13 18.74 -3.16
CA GLY A 3 -2.77 17.49 -2.48
C GLY A 3 -1.79 16.61 -3.28
N ALA A 4 -1.21 15.60 -2.64
CA ALA A 4 -0.24 14.67 -3.24
C ALA A 4 -0.81 13.95 -4.45
N LEU A 5 -2.09 13.56 -4.36
CA LEU A 5 -2.77 12.87 -5.45
C LEU A 5 -2.87 13.78 -6.67
N TRP A 6 -3.20 15.05 -6.45
CA TRP A 6 -3.26 16.04 -7.52
C TRP A 6 -1.90 16.24 -8.17
N ASP A 7 -0.84 16.38 -7.37
CA ASP A 7 0.50 16.59 -7.90
C ASP A 7 0.98 15.36 -8.70
N MET A 8 0.62 14.15 -8.25
CA MET A 8 0.89 12.92 -9.01
C MET A 8 0.10 12.86 -10.32
N ILE A 9 -1.18 13.24 -10.32
CA ILE A 9 -2.00 13.34 -11.55
C ILE A 9 -1.37 14.31 -12.55
N GLN A 10 -0.86 15.46 -12.07
CA GLN A 10 -0.18 16.44 -12.91
C GLN A 10 1.08 15.87 -13.55
N LEU A 11 1.92 15.16 -12.78
CA LEU A 11 3.13 14.51 -13.28
C LEU A 11 2.82 13.48 -14.37
N VAL A 12 1.84 12.62 -14.13
CA VAL A 12 1.39 11.62 -15.11
C VAL A 12 0.90 12.30 -16.40
N GLY A 13 0.08 13.34 -16.27
CA GLY A 13 -0.42 14.11 -17.40
C GLY A 13 0.69 14.82 -18.19
N GLU A 14 1.64 15.43 -17.49
CA GLU A 14 2.79 16.09 -18.10
C GLU A 14 3.67 15.09 -18.87
N ARG A 15 3.94 13.93 -18.27
CA ARG A 15 4.70 12.86 -18.92
C ARG A 15 3.99 12.34 -20.18
N ALA A 16 2.68 12.11 -20.09
CA ALA A 16 1.88 11.69 -21.24
C ALA A 16 1.90 12.73 -22.37
N ARG A 17 1.86 14.02 -22.01
CA ARG A 17 1.96 15.14 -22.95
C ARG A 17 3.33 15.20 -23.63
N ARG A 18 4.43 15.08 -22.87
CA ARG A 18 5.79 15.05 -23.43
C ARG A 18 5.99 13.88 -24.41
N ASN A 19 5.33 12.76 -24.15
CA ASN A 19 5.42 11.56 -24.98
C ASN A 19 4.44 11.54 -26.17
N THR A 20 3.53 12.51 -26.30
CA THR A 20 2.54 12.55 -27.40
C THR A 20 2.36 13.97 -27.91
N VAL A 21 2.93 14.28 -29.07
CA VAL A 21 2.89 15.61 -29.72
C VAL A 21 1.47 16.18 -29.85
N LEU A 22 0.47 15.33 -30.12
CA LEU A 22 -0.94 15.73 -30.27
C LEU A 22 -1.61 16.23 -28.97
N LEU A 23 -0.96 16.04 -27.82
CA LEU A 23 -1.52 16.44 -26.51
C LEU A 23 -0.86 17.71 -25.96
N MET A 24 0.07 18.34 -26.70
CA MET A 24 0.86 19.48 -26.21
C MET A 24 0.02 20.70 -25.82
N ASP A 25 -1.10 20.94 -26.48
CA ASP A 25 -1.98 22.08 -26.21
C ASP A 25 -3.05 21.79 -25.13
N ARG A 26 -3.06 20.58 -24.56
CA ARG A 26 -4.04 20.16 -23.55
C ARG A 26 -3.52 20.29 -22.13
N ASP A 27 -4.43 20.53 -21.21
CA ASP A 27 -4.14 20.54 -19.78
C ASP A 27 -3.77 19.13 -19.29
N ASN A 28 -2.78 19.03 -18.39
CA ASN A 28 -2.29 17.73 -17.88
C ASN A 28 -3.41 16.87 -17.26
N VAL A 29 -4.36 17.52 -16.59
CA VAL A 29 -5.51 16.86 -15.95
C VAL A 29 -6.47 16.31 -16.98
N GLU A 30 -6.73 17.08 -18.05
CA GLU A 30 -7.52 16.61 -19.18
C GLU A 30 -6.83 15.43 -19.86
N VAL A 31 -5.50 15.49 -20.01
CA VAL A 31 -4.72 14.37 -20.57
C VAL A 31 -4.85 13.12 -19.69
N PHE A 32 -4.69 13.25 -18.38
CA PHE A 32 -4.88 12.14 -17.44
C PHE A 32 -6.29 11.55 -17.55
N TYR A 33 -7.33 12.38 -17.50
CA TYR A 33 -8.71 11.92 -17.55
C TYR A 33 -9.17 11.44 -18.95
N SER A 34 -8.50 11.88 -20.02
CA SER A 34 -8.73 11.38 -21.38
C SER A 34 -8.13 9.99 -21.62
N LYS A 35 -7.17 9.59 -20.77
CA LYS A 35 -6.47 8.30 -20.80
C LYS A 35 -6.61 7.53 -19.47
N VAL A 36 -7.74 7.67 -18.77
CA VAL A 36 -8.02 6.90 -17.53
C VAL A 36 -7.86 5.39 -17.73
N SER A 37 -7.94 4.92 -18.98
CA SER A 37 -7.62 3.56 -19.39
C SER A 37 -6.20 3.08 -19.02
N ASP A 38 -5.25 4.00 -18.79
CA ASP A 38 -3.86 3.65 -18.46
C ASP A 38 -3.50 4.00 -17.00
N LEU A 39 -4.29 3.53 -16.03
CA LEU A 39 -3.96 3.66 -14.59
C LEU A 39 -2.56 3.09 -14.26
N GLU A 40 -2.01 2.20 -15.09
CA GLU A 40 -0.62 1.74 -14.96
C GLU A 40 0.39 2.90 -14.98
N ASN A 41 0.12 3.97 -15.73
CA ASN A 41 0.99 5.15 -15.75
C ASN A 41 1.00 5.88 -14.41
N PHE A 42 -0.10 5.83 -13.65
CA PHE A 42 -0.14 6.36 -12.29
C PHE A 42 0.80 5.57 -11.38
N PHE A 43 0.70 4.24 -11.37
CA PHE A 43 1.58 3.40 -10.56
C PHE A 43 3.04 3.43 -11.02
N TYR A 44 3.29 3.56 -12.32
CA TYR A 44 4.63 3.81 -12.82
C TYR A 44 5.20 5.10 -12.23
N SER A 45 4.40 6.19 -12.22
CA SER A 45 4.89 7.48 -11.73
C SER A 45 5.04 7.48 -10.21
N LEU A 46 4.25 6.69 -9.48
CA LEU A 46 4.51 6.39 -8.07
C LEU A 46 5.83 5.64 -7.84
N ASP A 47 6.29 4.83 -8.79
CA ASP A 47 7.59 4.17 -8.68
C ASP A 47 8.74 5.12 -9.07
N ALA A 48 8.56 5.89 -10.14
CA ALA A 48 9.64 6.67 -10.76
C ALA A 48 9.79 8.10 -10.24
N GLU A 49 8.70 8.70 -9.74
CA GLU A 49 8.61 10.15 -9.51
C GLU A 49 8.10 10.51 -8.10
N LEU A 50 8.01 9.54 -7.18
CA LEU A 50 7.48 9.76 -5.83
C LEU A 50 8.24 10.82 -5.04
N GLU A 51 9.57 10.88 -5.18
CA GLU A 51 10.40 11.90 -4.52
C GLU A 51 10.03 13.33 -4.93
N TYR A 52 9.49 13.55 -6.13
CA TYR A 52 9.05 14.88 -6.55
C TYR A 52 7.81 15.36 -5.79
N VAL A 53 6.98 14.41 -5.33
CA VAL A 53 5.75 14.66 -4.56
C VAL A 53 6.02 14.63 -3.05
N ILE A 54 6.84 13.67 -2.58
CA ILE A 54 7.25 13.52 -1.19
C ILE A 54 8.76 13.75 -1.09
N ARG A 55 9.14 15.02 -0.97
CA ARG A 55 10.53 15.44 -0.90
C ARG A 55 11.11 15.27 0.51
N PRO A 56 12.37 14.84 0.64
CA PRO A 56 13.06 14.79 1.93
C PRO A 56 13.12 16.13 2.66
N GLU A 57 13.12 17.25 1.93
CA GLU A 57 13.16 18.60 2.50
C GLU A 57 11.82 19.02 3.13
N HIS A 58 10.73 18.32 2.84
CA HIS A 58 9.45 18.62 3.46
C HIS A 58 9.49 18.35 4.96
N THR A 59 8.70 19.10 5.72
CA THR A 59 8.50 18.80 7.15
C THR A 59 7.93 17.40 7.31
N PHE A 60 8.27 16.74 8.41
CA PHE A 60 7.83 15.37 8.67
C PHE A 60 6.30 15.21 8.61
N ALA A 61 5.57 16.15 9.21
CA ALA A 61 4.10 16.18 9.14
C ALA A 61 3.56 16.29 7.71
N PHE A 62 4.25 17.04 6.84
CA PHE A 62 3.86 17.16 5.44
C PHE A 62 4.16 15.89 4.65
N GLN A 63 5.28 15.22 4.92
CA GLN A 63 5.59 13.92 4.32
C GLN A 63 4.52 12.87 4.67
N ILE A 64 4.10 12.82 5.95
CA ILE A 64 3.02 11.95 6.43
C ILE A 64 1.72 12.23 5.68
N GLN A 65 1.28 13.49 5.67
CA GLN A 65 0.03 13.86 5.01
C GLN A 65 0.03 13.41 3.54
N ARG A 66 1.13 13.65 2.83
CA ARG A 66 1.27 13.31 1.41
C ARG A 66 1.31 11.79 1.20
N ALA A 67 2.04 11.06 2.04
CA ALA A 67 2.12 9.60 1.98
C ALA A 67 0.78 8.93 2.26
N CYS A 68 0.05 9.39 3.28
CA CYS A 68 -1.30 8.92 3.61
C CYS A 68 -2.29 9.17 2.47
N GLU A 69 -2.24 10.35 1.83
CA GLU A 69 -3.09 10.68 0.68
C GLU A 69 -2.85 9.73 -0.51
N LEU A 70 -1.58 9.47 -0.85
CA LEU A 70 -1.22 8.54 -1.93
C LEU A 70 -1.55 7.09 -1.57
N SER A 71 -1.38 6.70 -0.30
CA SER A 71 -1.76 5.38 0.19
C SER A 71 -3.27 5.15 0.04
N ASN A 72 -4.08 6.11 0.48
CA ASN A 72 -5.53 6.05 0.33
C ASN A 72 -5.94 5.95 -1.14
N ALA A 73 -5.30 6.69 -2.03
CA ALA A 73 -5.55 6.58 -3.46
C ALA A 73 -5.24 5.16 -3.98
N CYS A 74 -4.07 4.60 -3.64
CA CYS A 74 -3.69 3.24 -4.02
C CYS A 74 -4.70 2.22 -3.50
N VAL A 75 -4.98 2.23 -2.20
CA VAL A 75 -5.92 1.29 -1.56
C VAL A 75 -7.31 1.39 -2.19
N SER A 76 -7.81 2.61 -2.43
CA SER A 76 -9.14 2.82 -3.01
C SER A 76 -9.23 2.28 -4.43
N ILE A 77 -8.23 2.55 -5.27
CA ILE A 77 -8.18 2.04 -6.65
C ILE A 77 -8.17 0.50 -6.64
N ILE A 78 -7.29 -0.11 -5.85
CA ILE A 78 -7.15 -1.58 -5.85
C ILE A 78 -8.37 -2.28 -5.25
N ARG A 79 -8.93 -1.76 -4.13
CA ARG A 79 -10.16 -2.31 -3.56
C ARG A 79 -11.34 -2.20 -4.52
N THR A 80 -11.46 -1.09 -5.23
CA THR A 80 -12.48 -0.94 -6.28
C THR A 80 -12.31 -1.99 -7.38
N CYS A 81 -11.07 -2.33 -7.76
CA CYS A 81 -10.82 -3.43 -8.69
C CYS A 81 -11.24 -4.80 -8.12
N PHE A 82 -11.03 -5.04 -6.82
CA PHE A 82 -11.48 -6.28 -6.16
C PHE A 82 -12.99 -6.38 -6.14
N ASP A 83 -13.68 -5.31 -5.72
CA ASP A 83 -15.13 -5.25 -5.61
C ASP A 83 -15.76 -5.44 -6.99
N TYR A 84 -15.26 -4.72 -8.01
CA TYR A 84 -15.72 -4.89 -9.39
C TYR A 84 -15.56 -6.33 -9.88
N LYS A 85 -14.40 -6.95 -9.64
CA LYS A 85 -14.16 -8.36 -10.00
C LYS A 85 -15.14 -9.30 -9.31
N ASN A 86 -15.39 -9.09 -8.02
CA ASN A 86 -16.25 -9.95 -7.21
C ASN A 86 -17.72 -9.82 -7.61
N GLU A 87 -18.22 -8.60 -7.81
CA GLU A 87 -19.58 -8.31 -8.25
C GLU A 87 -19.87 -8.87 -9.64
N ASN A 88 -18.89 -8.83 -10.55
CA ASN A 88 -19.07 -9.23 -11.93
C ASN A 88 -18.56 -10.64 -12.24
N ARG A 89 -18.24 -11.44 -11.22
CA ARG A 89 -17.62 -12.78 -11.38
C ARG A 89 -18.43 -13.75 -12.23
N LEU A 90 -19.77 -13.62 -12.25
CA LEU A 90 -20.66 -14.45 -13.07
C LEU A 90 -20.60 -14.07 -14.56
N TRP A 91 -20.34 -12.80 -14.86
CA TRP A 91 -20.29 -12.26 -16.23
C TRP A 91 -18.88 -12.35 -16.81
N TYR A 92 -17.86 -12.23 -15.96
CA TYR A 92 -16.46 -12.30 -16.33
C TYR A 92 -15.75 -13.27 -15.37
N PRO A 93 -15.91 -14.59 -15.55
CA PRO A 93 -15.17 -15.56 -14.77
C PRO A 93 -13.67 -15.28 -14.94
N PRO A 94 -12.86 -15.34 -13.88
CA PRO A 94 -11.42 -15.13 -13.99
C PRO A 94 -10.87 -16.17 -14.98
N PRO A 95 -10.32 -15.75 -16.12
CA PRO A 95 -9.72 -16.70 -17.03
C PRO A 95 -8.47 -17.29 -16.39
N GLU A 96 -8.40 -18.62 -16.35
CA GLU A 96 -7.24 -19.36 -15.85
C GLU A 96 -5.96 -18.85 -16.53
N GLY A 97 -4.94 -18.57 -15.74
CA GLY A 97 -3.67 -18.11 -16.26
C GLY A 97 -3.65 -16.66 -16.75
N LEU A 98 -4.69 -15.83 -16.59
CA LEU A 98 -4.49 -14.38 -16.78
C LEU A 98 -4.06 -13.69 -15.50
N THR A 99 -3.08 -12.81 -15.62
CA THR A 99 -2.65 -11.95 -14.53
C THR A 99 -3.63 -10.78 -14.41
N PRO A 100 -4.34 -10.64 -13.27
CA PRO A 100 -5.21 -9.48 -13.05
C PRO A 100 -4.44 -8.17 -13.19
N TRP A 101 -5.11 -7.09 -13.59
CA TRP A 101 -4.47 -5.79 -13.78
C TRP A 101 -3.74 -5.29 -12.51
N TYR A 102 -4.36 -5.42 -11.34
CA TYR A 102 -3.73 -5.02 -10.07
C TYR A 102 -2.50 -5.89 -9.70
N CYS A 103 -2.36 -7.06 -10.33
CA CYS A 103 -1.21 -7.96 -10.20
C CYS A 103 -0.09 -7.62 -11.20
N GLN A 104 -0.20 -6.56 -12.01
CA GLN A 104 0.87 -6.20 -12.93
C GLN A 104 2.11 -5.72 -12.18
N PRO A 105 3.34 -6.00 -12.68
CA PRO A 105 4.58 -5.59 -12.01
C PRO A 105 4.65 -4.09 -11.74
N VAL A 106 4.19 -3.26 -12.69
CA VAL A 106 4.16 -1.80 -12.56
C VAL A 106 3.28 -1.35 -11.39
N VAL A 107 2.12 -1.99 -11.20
CA VAL A 107 1.19 -1.70 -10.11
C VAL A 107 1.81 -2.07 -8.76
N ARG A 108 2.35 -3.30 -8.64
CA ARG A 108 3.02 -3.74 -7.40
C ARG A 108 4.21 -2.87 -7.02
N LYS A 109 4.99 -2.41 -8.01
CA LYS A 109 6.11 -1.50 -7.76
C LYS A 109 5.63 -0.15 -7.23
N GLY A 110 4.66 0.48 -7.89
CA GLY A 110 4.09 1.75 -7.42
C GLY A 110 3.51 1.68 -6.01
N ILE A 111 2.73 0.62 -5.70
CA ILE A 111 2.18 0.41 -4.35
C ILE A 111 3.30 0.25 -3.32
N TRP A 112 4.32 -0.54 -3.64
CA TRP A 112 5.46 -0.73 -2.75
C TRP A 112 6.26 0.54 -2.53
N SER A 113 6.44 1.38 -3.54
CA SER A 113 7.17 2.65 -3.39
C SER A 113 6.47 3.55 -2.36
N VAL A 114 5.14 3.65 -2.41
CA VAL A 114 4.35 4.33 -1.35
C VAL A 114 4.50 3.61 0.00
N GLY A 115 4.40 2.29 0.03
CA GLY A 115 4.54 1.49 1.26
C GLY A 115 5.91 1.63 1.91
N SER A 116 6.97 1.75 1.12
CA SER A 116 8.34 1.94 1.60
C SER A 116 8.52 3.30 2.26
N VAL A 117 7.91 4.35 1.72
CA VAL A 117 7.89 5.68 2.34
C VAL A 117 7.10 5.65 3.66
N LEU A 118 5.90 5.06 3.67
CA LEU A 118 5.14 4.91 4.91
C LEU A 118 5.91 4.12 5.97
N LEU A 119 6.57 3.03 5.56
CA LEU A 119 7.40 2.20 6.43
C LEU A 119 8.56 3.00 7.04
N GLN A 120 9.26 3.81 6.23
CA GLN A 120 10.31 4.70 6.71
C GLN A 120 9.76 5.72 7.72
N LEU A 121 8.67 6.40 7.38
CA LEU A 121 8.00 7.37 8.26
C LEU A 121 7.53 6.73 9.57
N LEU A 122 7.08 5.47 9.53
CA LEU A 122 6.64 4.71 10.70
C LEU A 122 7.81 4.22 11.57
N ASN A 123 8.99 4.00 11.00
CA ASN A 123 10.18 3.66 11.78
C ASN A 123 10.83 4.89 12.42
N ASP A 124 10.68 6.08 11.84
CA ASP A 124 11.23 7.34 12.34
C ASP A 124 10.33 8.06 13.38
N THR A 125 9.39 7.33 14.01
CA THR A 125 8.28 7.89 14.81
C THR A 125 8.65 8.48 16.17
N SER A 126 9.94 8.62 16.51
CA SER A 126 10.39 9.24 17.77
C SER A 126 9.81 10.65 18.02
N ARG A 127 9.27 11.30 16.98
CA ARG A 127 8.76 12.68 16.99
C ARG A 127 7.24 12.80 16.85
N LEU A 128 6.50 11.69 16.74
CA LEU A 128 5.05 11.71 16.54
C LEU A 128 4.26 11.50 17.82
N ASP A 129 3.13 12.19 17.91
CA ASP A 129 2.09 11.83 18.86
C ASP A 129 1.45 10.49 18.49
N ARG A 130 0.78 9.89 19.47
CA ARG A 130 0.17 8.56 19.36
C ARG A 130 -0.88 8.47 18.26
N THR A 131 -1.66 9.53 18.03
CA THR A 131 -2.73 9.55 17.03
C THR A 131 -2.14 9.50 15.63
N ALA A 132 -1.11 10.30 15.36
CA ALA A 132 -0.41 10.32 14.08
C ALA A 132 0.30 8.98 13.78
N LYS A 133 0.87 8.33 14.82
CA LYS A 133 1.44 6.98 14.66
C LYS A 133 0.38 5.95 14.28
N LEU A 134 -0.77 5.96 14.95
CA LEU A 134 -1.86 5.04 14.67
C LEU A 134 -2.45 5.29 13.26
N GLU A 135 -2.55 6.55 12.85
CA GLU A 135 -2.97 6.90 11.50
C GLU A 135 -2.02 6.32 10.44
N LEU A 136 -0.70 6.53 10.60
CA LEU A 136 0.31 5.94 9.71
C LEU A 136 0.25 4.42 9.68
N TYR A 137 0.11 3.80 10.86
CA TYR A 137 -0.05 2.35 10.99
C TYR A 137 -1.23 1.86 10.15
N ASN A 138 -2.41 2.47 10.30
CA ASN A 138 -3.63 2.06 9.59
C ASN A 138 -3.47 2.21 8.06
N HIS A 139 -2.81 3.27 7.61
CA HIS A 139 -2.53 3.46 6.17
C HIS A 139 -1.55 2.42 5.64
N LEU A 140 -0.50 2.08 6.40
CA LEU A 140 0.47 1.05 6.00
C LEU A 140 -0.17 -0.35 6.00
N GLU A 141 -0.98 -0.66 7.00
CA GLU A 141 -1.69 -1.94 7.13
C GLU A 141 -2.65 -2.17 5.95
N ALA A 142 -3.47 -1.16 5.62
CA ALA A 142 -4.38 -1.24 4.49
C ALA A 142 -3.64 -1.36 3.14
N LEU A 143 -2.51 -0.66 3.00
CA LEU A 143 -1.67 -0.73 1.79
C LEU A 143 -0.96 -2.09 1.68
N ALA A 144 -0.48 -2.63 2.81
CA ALA A 144 0.12 -3.95 2.87
C ALA A 144 -0.89 -5.02 2.44
N GLU A 145 -2.12 -4.96 2.92
CA GLU A 145 -3.17 -5.91 2.53
C GLU A 145 -3.36 -5.96 1.01
N VAL A 146 -3.55 -4.81 0.35
CA VAL A 146 -3.76 -4.78 -1.11
C VAL A 146 -2.50 -5.18 -1.89
N LEU A 147 -1.31 -4.86 -1.40
CA LEU A 147 -0.05 -5.23 -2.02
C LEU A 147 0.18 -6.75 -1.97
N LEU A 148 -0.02 -7.36 -0.81
CA LEU A 148 0.21 -8.78 -0.61
C LEU A 148 -0.81 -9.62 -1.39
N GLU A 149 -2.05 -9.14 -1.54
CA GLU A 149 -3.05 -9.75 -2.43
C GLU A 149 -2.62 -9.65 -3.91
N ALA A 150 -2.06 -8.51 -4.34
CA ALA A 150 -1.52 -8.35 -5.68
C ALA A 150 -0.30 -9.26 -5.96
N TYR A 151 0.54 -9.50 -4.96
CA TYR A 151 1.63 -10.49 -5.08
C TYR A 151 1.10 -11.92 -5.17
N SER A 152 0.19 -12.29 -4.26
CA SER A 152 -0.44 -13.61 -4.22
C SER A 152 -1.09 -13.95 -5.57
N GLY A 153 -1.92 -13.04 -6.09
CA GLY A 153 -2.59 -13.23 -7.37
C GLY A 153 -1.63 -13.35 -8.56
N ALA A 154 -0.48 -12.67 -8.52
CA ALA A 154 0.52 -12.76 -9.58
C ALA A 154 1.32 -14.06 -9.55
N VAL A 155 1.66 -14.54 -8.36
CA VAL A 155 2.30 -15.85 -8.18
C VAL A 155 1.35 -16.94 -8.66
N THR A 156 0.08 -16.92 -8.25
CA THR A 156 -0.94 -17.85 -8.73
C THR A 156 -1.05 -17.85 -10.25
N ALA A 157 -1.15 -16.66 -10.86
CA ALA A 157 -1.26 -16.56 -12.32
C ALA A 157 -0.03 -17.12 -13.05
N LYS A 158 1.19 -16.95 -12.50
CA LYS A 158 2.40 -17.57 -13.06
C LYS A 158 2.40 -19.08 -12.89
N ILE A 159 1.96 -19.60 -11.75
CA ILE A 159 1.86 -21.05 -11.49
C ILE A 159 0.88 -21.69 -12.49
N GLU A 160 -0.29 -21.08 -12.68
CA GLU A 160 -1.31 -21.54 -13.65
C GLU A 160 -0.80 -21.55 -15.09
N ARG A 161 0.10 -20.62 -15.44
CA ARG A 161 0.77 -20.57 -16.76
C ARG A 161 2.03 -21.44 -16.86
N GLU A 162 2.38 -22.17 -15.79
CA GLU A 162 3.63 -22.94 -15.70
C GLU A 162 4.90 -22.09 -15.95
N GLU A 163 4.86 -20.81 -15.58
CA GLU A 163 5.96 -19.85 -15.75
C GLU A 163 6.95 -19.86 -14.58
N GLU A 164 8.19 -19.45 -14.86
CA GLU A 164 9.19 -19.19 -13.83
C GLU A 164 8.71 -18.09 -12.86
N HIS A 165 8.60 -18.44 -11.57
CA HIS A 165 8.03 -17.58 -10.54
C HIS A 165 8.92 -17.43 -9.31
N LYS A 166 10.12 -18.02 -9.29
CA LYS A 166 10.99 -18.03 -8.11
C LYS A 166 11.48 -16.62 -7.76
N GLY A 167 11.84 -15.82 -8.76
CA GLY A 167 12.21 -14.41 -8.54
C GLY A 167 11.07 -13.60 -7.91
N LEU A 168 9.85 -13.77 -8.43
CA LEU A 168 8.66 -13.10 -7.90
C LEU A 168 8.33 -13.55 -6.46
N LEU A 169 8.51 -14.83 -6.17
CA LEU A 169 8.24 -15.40 -4.85
C LEU A 169 9.21 -14.86 -3.79
N ASN A 170 10.49 -14.73 -4.13
CA ASN A 170 11.49 -14.12 -3.25
C ASN A 170 11.15 -12.65 -2.96
N GLU A 171 10.85 -11.87 -4.01
CA GLU A 171 10.43 -10.46 -3.86
C GLU A 171 9.18 -10.34 -2.98
N TYR A 172 8.20 -11.22 -3.18
CA TYR A 172 7.00 -11.26 -2.35
C TYR A 172 7.33 -11.54 -0.88
N TRP A 173 8.15 -12.55 -0.58
CA TRP A 173 8.51 -12.89 0.80
C TRP A 173 9.29 -11.78 1.49
N GLU A 174 10.28 -11.20 0.82
CA GLU A 174 11.07 -10.08 1.37
C GLU A 174 10.19 -8.90 1.74
N ARG A 175 9.29 -8.49 0.83
CA ARG A 175 8.38 -7.36 1.07
C ARG A 175 7.32 -7.67 2.11
N ARG A 176 6.79 -8.91 2.11
CA ARG A 176 5.83 -9.39 3.11
C ARG A 176 6.43 -9.33 4.51
N ASP A 177 7.61 -9.90 4.67
CA ASP A 177 8.24 -10.00 5.98
C ASP A 177 8.64 -8.61 6.48
N ALA A 178 9.18 -7.74 5.61
CA ALA A 178 9.47 -6.35 5.95
C ALA A 178 8.23 -5.58 6.44
N LEU A 179 7.09 -5.71 5.76
CA LEU A 179 5.85 -5.00 6.15
C LEU A 179 5.27 -5.54 7.46
N LEU A 180 5.08 -6.86 7.54
CA LEU A 180 4.35 -7.46 8.65
C LEU A 180 5.18 -7.45 9.94
N GLU A 181 6.50 -7.59 9.84
CA GLU A 181 7.36 -7.47 11.03
C GLU A 181 7.37 -6.05 11.58
N SER A 182 7.47 -5.02 10.72
CA SER A 182 7.41 -3.63 11.17
C SER A 182 6.04 -3.24 11.71
N LEU A 183 4.94 -3.67 11.08
CA LEU A 183 3.60 -3.47 11.63
C LEU A 183 3.49 -4.10 13.02
N TYR A 184 3.93 -5.34 13.18
CA TYR A 184 3.85 -6.01 14.47
C TYR A 184 4.74 -5.36 15.53
N GLN A 185 5.92 -4.87 15.15
CA GLN A 185 6.78 -4.11 16.06
C GLN A 185 6.09 -2.85 16.59
N GLN A 186 5.31 -2.15 15.75
CA GLN A 186 4.53 -0.99 16.19
C GLN A 186 3.40 -1.37 17.13
N VAL A 187 2.75 -2.52 16.94
CA VAL A 187 1.76 -3.05 17.89
C VAL A 187 2.39 -3.21 19.29
N LYS A 188 3.60 -3.78 19.37
CA LYS A 188 4.33 -3.91 20.64
C LYS A 188 4.66 -2.57 21.28
N GLU A 189 5.02 -1.58 20.47
CA GLU A 189 5.30 -0.21 20.97
C GLU A 189 4.04 0.45 21.53
N PHE A 190 2.89 0.25 20.88
CA PHE A 190 1.60 0.71 21.40
C PHE A 190 1.28 0.03 22.75
N GLU A 191 1.41 -1.29 22.84
CA GLU A 191 1.22 -2.05 24.09
C GLU A 191 2.12 -1.58 25.22
N ALA A 192 3.42 -1.39 24.95
CA ALA A 192 4.38 -0.92 25.93
C ALA A 192 4.02 0.48 26.45
N THR A 193 3.59 1.38 25.56
CA THR A 193 3.15 2.73 25.93
C THR A 193 1.87 2.72 26.78
N TYR A 194 1.03 1.68 26.69
CA TYR A 194 -0.22 1.58 27.45
C TYR A 194 -0.03 1.10 28.89
N LYS A 195 0.90 0.17 29.10
CA LYS A 195 1.24 -0.30 30.46
C LYS A 195 1.76 0.82 31.37
N ASP A 196 2.18 1.94 30.79
CA ASP A 196 2.65 3.13 31.52
C ASP A 196 1.52 4.15 31.84
N SER A 197 0.27 3.91 31.43
CA SER A 197 -0.86 4.87 31.57
C SER A 197 -2.01 4.35 32.45
N ILE A 198 -2.51 5.18 33.39
CA ILE A 198 -3.41 4.82 34.51
C ILE A 198 -4.71 4.08 34.12
N GLU A 199 -5.01 3.00 34.87
CA GLU A 199 -6.16 2.05 34.97
C GLU A 199 -7.52 2.36 34.33
N GLY A 200 -7.93 3.62 34.13
CA GLY A 200 -9.26 3.96 33.57
C GLY A 200 -9.32 4.04 32.03
N ALA A 201 -8.16 4.22 31.38
CA ALA A 201 -8.02 4.27 29.91
C ALA A 201 -7.49 2.95 29.32
N GLU A 202 -7.32 1.92 30.15
CA GLU A 202 -6.74 0.62 29.81
C GLU A 202 -7.73 -0.27 29.04
N GLU A 203 -8.98 -0.44 29.50
CA GLU A 203 -9.95 -1.37 28.88
C GLU A 203 -10.31 -1.03 27.42
N LEU A 204 -10.56 0.24 27.10
CA LEU A 204 -10.85 0.67 25.73
C LEU A 204 -9.62 0.58 24.80
N ASN A 205 -8.41 0.59 25.37
CA ASN A 205 -7.16 0.49 24.61
C ASN A 205 -6.70 -0.94 24.40
N GLU A 206 -6.97 -1.85 25.35
CA GLU A 206 -6.74 -3.28 25.16
C GLU A 206 -7.61 -3.82 24.03
N GLU A 207 -8.90 -3.43 23.96
CA GLU A 207 -9.79 -3.84 22.88
C GLU A 207 -9.28 -3.34 21.51
N ALA A 208 -8.85 -2.08 21.42
CA ALA A 208 -8.30 -1.51 20.19
C ALA A 208 -7.03 -2.23 19.75
N THR A 209 -6.13 -2.52 20.69
CA THR A 209 -4.88 -3.25 20.42
C THR A 209 -5.17 -4.68 19.99
N MET A 210 -6.06 -5.39 20.69
CA MET A 210 -6.49 -6.74 20.34
C MET A 210 -7.11 -6.78 18.93
N LYS A 211 -7.89 -5.75 18.57
CA LYS A 211 -8.46 -5.63 17.22
C LYS A 211 -7.36 -5.46 16.16
N ILE A 212 -6.36 -4.62 16.41
CA ILE A 212 -5.22 -4.44 15.50
C ILE A 212 -4.41 -5.74 15.38
N THR A 213 -4.05 -6.37 16.50
CA THR A 213 -3.30 -7.63 16.54
C THR A 213 -4.04 -8.76 15.82
N SER A 214 -5.35 -8.88 16.04
CA SER A 214 -6.18 -9.90 15.37
C SER A 214 -6.29 -9.67 13.86
N HIS A 215 -6.37 -8.41 13.42
CA HIS A 215 -6.38 -8.10 12.00
C HIS A 215 -5.03 -8.40 11.35
N LEU A 216 -3.91 -7.98 11.98
CA LEU A 216 -2.57 -8.29 11.51
C LEU A 216 -2.30 -9.80 11.45
N LEU A 217 -2.76 -10.56 12.46
CA LEU A 217 -2.69 -12.03 12.46
C LEU A 217 -3.47 -12.62 11.27
N SER A 218 -4.63 -12.06 10.93
CA SER A 218 -5.42 -12.50 9.78
C SER A 218 -4.67 -12.31 8.45
N ILE A 219 -3.96 -11.19 8.30
CA ILE A 219 -3.12 -10.90 7.12
C ILE A 219 -1.93 -11.85 7.10
N ALA A 220 -1.22 -12.00 8.22
CA ALA A 220 -0.05 -12.88 8.32
C ALA A 220 -0.40 -14.35 8.00
N LYS A 221 -1.56 -14.82 8.48
CA LYS A 221 -2.09 -16.16 8.17
C LYS A 221 -2.41 -16.32 6.68
N ARG A 222 -3.07 -15.33 6.07
CA ARG A 222 -3.44 -15.35 4.65
C ARG A 222 -2.22 -15.42 3.73
N HIS A 223 -1.14 -14.73 4.10
CA HIS A 223 0.07 -14.59 3.29
C HIS A 223 1.25 -15.46 3.76
N GLY A 224 1.02 -16.34 4.74
CA GLY A 224 2.01 -17.32 5.22
C GLY A 224 3.25 -16.71 5.87
N CYS A 225 3.11 -15.58 6.58
CA CYS A 225 4.21 -14.97 7.34
C CYS A 225 4.36 -15.67 8.70
N TYR A 226 4.95 -16.87 8.70
CA TYR A 226 5.01 -17.73 9.88
C TYR A 226 5.75 -17.10 11.06
N LYS A 227 6.76 -16.26 10.81
CA LYS A 227 7.51 -15.58 11.88
C LYS A 227 6.62 -14.62 12.68
N VAL A 228 5.86 -13.76 12.00
CA VAL A 228 4.92 -12.85 12.66
C VAL A 228 3.78 -13.62 13.33
N MET A 229 3.22 -14.63 12.66
CA MET A 229 2.19 -15.50 13.26
C MET A 229 2.67 -16.16 14.55
N TRP A 230 3.86 -16.77 14.51
CA TRP A 230 4.46 -17.43 15.66
C TRP A 230 4.66 -16.45 16.81
N THR A 231 5.22 -15.27 16.52
CA THR A 231 5.48 -14.27 17.56
C THR A 231 4.19 -13.75 18.20
N ILE A 232 3.15 -13.46 17.40
CA ILE A 232 1.82 -13.07 17.92
C ILE A 232 1.21 -14.16 18.81
N CYS A 233 1.38 -15.44 18.47
CA CYS A 233 0.81 -16.54 19.25
C CYS A 233 1.61 -16.89 20.52
N CYS A 234 2.88 -16.47 20.59
CA CYS A 234 3.76 -16.75 21.72
C CYS A 234 3.83 -15.61 22.74
N ASP A 235 3.56 -14.39 22.30
CA ASP A 235 3.40 -13.21 23.16
C ASP A 235 2.05 -13.23 23.88
#